data_AF-H3AP56-F1
#
_entry.id   AF-H3AP56-F1
#
_cell.length_a   1.000
_cell.length_b   1.000
_cell.length_c   1.000
_cell.angle_alpha   90.00
_cell.angle_beta   90.00
_cell.angle_gamma   90.00
#
_symmetry.space_group_name_H-M   'P 1'
#
loop_
_entity.id
_entity.type
_entity.pdbx_description
1 polymer ?
#
loop_
_entity_poly.entity_id
_entity_poly.type
_entity_poly.pdbx_seq_one_letter_code
_entity_poly.pdbx_strand_id
1 'polypeptide(L)'
;EIFSSRFFKFFRWEVLRFFLSNLRWWLEEYRFDGFRFDGVTSMLYHHHGIGTGFSGGYDAYFGLHVDEDSLVYLMLSNHMLHTVYPDCITIAEDVSGMPALCCPVAQGGTGFDYRLAMAVPDKWIQILKELKDEDWNIGNIVFTLVNRRYSEKCIAYAESHDQALVGDKTLAFWLMDAEMYSNMSVLRPLTPVIDRGIQLHKMLRLICHALGGEGYLNFMGNEFGHPEWLDFPRQGNNESFAYARRQFNLADDHNLRYRFLCTFDRDMNRLEEKFGWLAAPPAYVSTKHEEDKIIAFERANLLFIFNFHAVKSYTDYRVGVELPGKYPL
;
A
#
# COMPACT_ATOMS: atom_id res chain seq x y z
N GLU A 1 -16.59 -22.73 -6.65
CA GLU A 1 -16.38 -22.12 -5.32
C GLU A 1 -14.92 -21.66 -5.27
N ILE A 2 -14.66 -20.37 -5.13
CA ILE A 2 -13.30 -19.79 -5.26
C ILE A 2 -12.55 -19.81 -3.92
N PHE A 3 -13.29 -19.73 -2.82
CA PHE A 3 -12.77 -19.98 -1.47
C PHE A 3 -13.48 -21.22 -0.93
N SER A 4 -12.74 -22.24 -0.48
CA SER A 4 -13.29 -23.40 0.23
C SER A 4 -13.70 -23.00 1.65
N SER A 5 -14.61 -22.03 1.76
CA SER A 5 -14.95 -21.28 2.97
C SER A 5 -16.45 -21.31 3.25
N ARG A 6 -16.83 -20.93 4.48
CA ARG A 6 -18.22 -20.80 4.91
C ARG A 6 -18.55 -19.33 5.12
N PHE A 7 -19.75 -18.90 4.73
CA PHE A 7 -20.24 -17.54 4.95
C PHE A 7 -21.07 -17.45 6.22
N PHE A 8 -20.83 -16.39 7.00
CA PHE A 8 -21.55 -16.14 8.25
C PHE A 8 -22.91 -15.49 8.00
N LYS A 9 -23.84 -15.72 8.92
CA LYS A 9 -25.21 -15.17 8.87
C LYS A 9 -25.33 -14.07 9.92
N PHE A 10 -24.95 -12.85 9.58
CA PHE A 10 -24.83 -11.74 10.54
C PHE A 10 -26.18 -11.27 11.12
N PHE A 11 -27.31 -11.59 10.51
CA PHE A 11 -28.64 -11.38 11.13
C PHE A 11 -28.88 -12.23 12.39
N ARG A 12 -28.08 -13.28 12.65
CA ARG A 12 -28.27 -14.15 13.82
C ARG A 12 -27.62 -13.54 15.05
N TRP A 13 -28.42 -13.38 16.10
CA TRP A 13 -27.99 -12.78 17.36
C TRP A 13 -26.71 -13.39 17.97
N GLU A 14 -26.61 -14.73 17.98
CA GLU A 14 -25.43 -15.41 18.54
C GLU A 14 -24.18 -15.29 17.64
N VAL A 15 -24.36 -15.05 16.34
CA VAL A 15 -23.24 -14.73 15.44
C VAL A 15 -22.72 -13.32 15.75
N LEU A 16 -23.61 -12.33 15.95
CA LEU A 16 -23.21 -10.99 16.39
C LEU A 16 -22.50 -11.03 17.74
N ARG A 17 -23.06 -11.76 18.73
CA ARG A 17 -22.43 -11.94 20.04
C ARG A 17 -21.02 -12.51 19.89
N PHE A 18 -20.85 -13.56 19.08
CA PHE A 18 -19.57 -14.21 18.86
C PHE A 18 -18.53 -13.22 18.32
N PHE A 19 -18.84 -12.50 17.25
CA PHE A 19 -17.87 -11.60 16.60
C PHE A 19 -17.59 -10.33 17.41
N LEU A 20 -18.61 -9.68 17.97
CA LEU A 20 -18.40 -8.50 18.83
C LEU A 20 -17.59 -8.86 20.08
N SER A 21 -17.87 -10.03 20.67
CA SER A 21 -17.07 -10.52 21.81
C SER A 21 -15.65 -10.91 21.39
N ASN A 22 -15.45 -11.40 20.16
CA ASN A 22 -14.12 -11.72 19.64
C ASN A 22 -13.26 -10.46 19.47
N LEU A 23 -13.83 -9.37 18.94
CA LEU A 23 -13.14 -8.08 18.85
C LEU A 23 -12.73 -7.57 20.23
N ARG A 24 -13.66 -7.59 21.19
CA ARG A 24 -13.38 -7.22 22.59
C ARG A 24 -12.29 -8.10 23.22
N TRP A 25 -12.35 -9.41 23.00
CA TRP A 25 -11.38 -10.37 23.53
C TRP A 25 -9.95 -10.06 23.11
N TRP A 26 -9.73 -9.77 21.82
CA TRP A 26 -8.40 -9.39 21.32
C TRP A 26 -7.89 -8.09 21.95
N LEU A 27 -8.73 -7.08 22.14
CA LEU A 27 -8.34 -5.83 22.79
C LEU A 27 -8.03 -6.02 24.29
N GLU A 28 -8.87 -6.74 25.03
CA GLU A 28 -8.71 -6.84 26.49
C GLU A 28 -7.58 -7.79 26.91
N GLU A 29 -7.51 -8.97 26.27
CA GLU A 29 -6.58 -10.03 26.66
C GLU A 29 -5.20 -9.86 26.03
N TYR A 30 -5.17 -9.44 24.76
CA TYR A 30 -3.92 -9.33 24.00
C TYR A 30 -3.46 -7.89 23.80
N ARG A 31 -4.27 -6.90 24.20
CA ARG A 31 -3.91 -5.48 24.17
C ARG A 31 -3.51 -5.00 22.77
N PHE A 32 -4.21 -5.49 21.75
CA PHE A 32 -4.13 -4.88 20.42
C PHE A 32 -4.64 -3.42 20.46
N ASP A 33 -4.07 -2.57 19.61
CA ASP A 33 -4.48 -1.17 19.47
C ASP A 33 -5.51 -0.95 18.34
N GLY A 34 -5.92 -2.02 17.67
CA GLY A 34 -6.76 -1.92 16.49
C GLY A 34 -6.84 -3.19 15.66
N PHE A 35 -7.54 -3.09 14.53
CA PHE A 35 -7.81 -4.21 13.65
C PHE A 35 -7.77 -3.82 12.18
N ARG A 36 -7.24 -4.72 11.36
CA ARG A 36 -7.55 -4.76 9.93
C ARG A 36 -8.65 -5.81 9.72
N PHE A 37 -9.75 -5.41 9.09
CA PHE A 37 -10.81 -6.32 8.68
C PHE A 37 -10.52 -6.76 7.25
N ASP A 38 -10.21 -8.04 7.09
CA ASP A 38 -9.83 -8.64 5.82
C ASP A 38 -11.07 -9.04 5.01
N GLY A 39 -10.97 -8.93 3.69
CA GLY A 39 -12.04 -9.32 2.77
C GLY A 39 -13.33 -8.51 2.92
N VAL A 40 -13.26 -7.22 3.27
CA VAL A 40 -14.46 -6.38 3.44
C VAL A 40 -15.27 -6.31 2.15
N THR A 41 -14.64 -6.27 0.97
CA THR A 41 -15.37 -6.36 -0.31
C THR A 41 -16.22 -7.63 -0.41
N SER A 42 -15.73 -8.76 0.11
CA SER A 42 -16.49 -10.02 0.13
C SER A 42 -17.70 -9.93 1.06
N MET A 43 -17.58 -9.20 2.16
CA MET A 43 -18.67 -8.97 3.10
C MET A 43 -19.72 -8.00 2.55
N LEU A 44 -19.30 -6.94 1.85
CA LEU A 44 -20.20 -5.86 1.41
C LEU A 44 -21.20 -6.28 0.33
N TYR A 45 -20.85 -7.27 -0.50
CA TYR A 45 -21.66 -7.63 -1.65
C TYR A 45 -21.95 -9.13 -1.71
N HIS A 46 -23.16 -9.50 -2.08
CA HIS A 46 -23.55 -10.91 -2.28
C HIS A 46 -22.79 -11.61 -3.41
N HIS A 47 -22.26 -10.86 -4.38
CA HIS A 47 -21.36 -11.39 -5.41
C HIS A 47 -19.89 -11.40 -4.96
N HIS A 48 -19.59 -10.93 -3.75
CA HIS A 48 -18.27 -10.92 -3.12
C HIS A 48 -17.16 -10.19 -3.92
N GLY A 49 -17.54 -9.25 -4.80
CA GLY A 49 -16.63 -8.61 -5.76
C GLY A 49 -16.12 -9.53 -6.89
N ILE A 50 -16.58 -10.78 -6.95
CA ILE A 50 -16.09 -11.75 -7.93
C ILE A 50 -16.69 -11.47 -9.31
N GLY A 51 -15.82 -11.39 -10.32
CA GLY A 51 -16.24 -11.15 -11.71
C GLY A 51 -16.93 -9.81 -11.94
N THR A 52 -16.82 -8.89 -10.97
CA THR A 52 -17.50 -7.58 -10.98
C THR A 52 -16.46 -6.48 -11.01
N GLY A 53 -16.57 -5.57 -11.98
CA GLY A 53 -15.73 -4.38 -12.04
C GLY A 53 -16.39 -3.20 -11.33
N PHE A 54 -15.60 -2.46 -10.55
CA PHE A 54 -16.04 -1.23 -9.90
C PHE A 54 -15.52 -0.03 -10.69
N SER A 55 -16.37 0.53 -11.56
CA SER A 55 -16.03 1.65 -12.46
C SER A 55 -16.14 3.02 -11.80
N GLY A 56 -16.62 3.10 -10.55
CA GLY A 56 -16.91 4.34 -9.82
C GLY A 56 -18.36 4.82 -9.93
N GLY A 57 -19.21 4.15 -10.73
CA GLY A 57 -20.66 4.39 -10.77
C GLY A 57 -21.32 4.02 -9.43
N TYR A 58 -22.20 4.88 -8.91
CA TYR A 58 -22.77 4.70 -7.56
C TYR A 58 -23.75 3.51 -7.48
N ASP A 59 -24.30 3.10 -8.62
CA ASP A 59 -25.11 1.89 -8.79
C ASP A 59 -24.32 0.60 -8.52
N ALA A 60 -22.99 0.61 -8.70
CA ALA A 60 -22.14 -0.53 -8.34
C ALA A 60 -21.97 -0.68 -6.82
N TYR A 61 -22.20 0.39 -6.05
CA TYR A 61 -21.98 0.41 -4.59
C TYR A 61 -23.28 0.32 -3.79
N PHE A 62 -24.41 0.71 -4.38
CA PHE A 62 -25.70 0.77 -3.71
C PHE A 62 -26.77 0.06 -4.54
N GLY A 63 -27.44 -0.93 -3.94
CA GLY A 63 -28.46 -1.73 -4.60
C GLY A 63 -28.73 -3.03 -3.87
N LEU A 64 -29.56 -3.89 -4.46
CA LEU A 64 -29.96 -5.18 -3.87
C LEU A 64 -28.81 -6.20 -3.77
N HIS A 65 -27.67 -5.92 -4.38
CA HIS A 65 -26.47 -6.75 -4.30
C HIS A 65 -25.64 -6.48 -3.05
N VAL A 66 -25.93 -5.39 -2.31
CA VAL A 66 -25.28 -5.07 -1.05
C VAL A 66 -25.82 -5.97 0.05
N ASP A 67 -24.92 -6.56 0.84
CA ASP A 67 -25.28 -7.34 2.01
C ASP A 67 -25.46 -6.43 3.23
N GLU A 68 -26.70 -6.02 3.46
CA GLU A 68 -27.06 -5.14 4.59
C GLU A 68 -26.79 -5.78 5.96
N ASP A 69 -26.89 -7.11 6.10
CA ASP A 69 -26.60 -7.79 7.36
C ASP A 69 -25.13 -7.64 7.74
N SER A 70 -24.25 -7.83 6.74
CA SER A 70 -22.81 -7.63 6.88
C SER A 70 -22.48 -6.16 7.16
N LEU A 71 -23.14 -5.23 6.46
CA LEU A 71 -22.95 -3.79 6.67
C LEU A 71 -23.32 -3.35 8.10
N VAL A 72 -24.46 -3.82 8.61
CA VAL A 72 -24.92 -3.54 9.98
C VAL A 72 -23.93 -4.11 11.00
N TYR A 73 -23.41 -5.32 10.79
CA TYR A 73 -22.37 -5.89 11.65
C TYR A 73 -21.11 -5.01 11.70
N LEU A 74 -20.64 -4.51 10.56
CA LEU A 74 -19.48 -3.62 10.49
C LEU A 74 -19.73 -2.30 11.23
N MET A 75 -20.92 -1.70 11.03
CA MET A 75 -21.33 -0.48 11.75
C MET A 75 -21.38 -0.70 13.28
N LEU A 76 -21.97 -1.81 13.73
CA LEU A 76 -22.03 -2.17 15.15
C LEU A 76 -20.64 -2.38 15.73
N SER A 77 -19.76 -3.06 14.97
CA SER A 77 -18.38 -3.33 15.36
C SER A 77 -17.60 -2.04 15.55
N ASN A 78 -17.58 -1.17 14.54
CA ASN A 78 -16.88 0.11 14.61
C ASN A 78 -17.48 1.04 15.66
N HIS A 79 -18.81 1.09 15.80
CA HIS A 79 -19.43 1.89 16.86
C HIS A 79 -19.02 1.41 18.25
N MET A 80 -19.07 0.11 18.51
CA MET A 80 -18.65 -0.49 19.78
C MET A 80 -17.16 -0.20 20.05
N LEU A 81 -16.29 -0.45 19.07
CA LEU A 81 -14.85 -0.29 19.20
C LEU A 81 -14.49 1.15 19.58
N HIS A 82 -14.96 2.15 18.84
CA HIS A 82 -14.64 3.55 19.13
C HIS A 82 -15.36 4.12 20.36
N THR A 83 -16.47 3.52 20.79
CA THR A 83 -17.17 3.96 22.02
C THR A 83 -16.46 3.45 23.27
N VAL A 84 -16.01 2.20 23.26
CA VAL A 84 -15.38 1.55 24.42
C VAL A 84 -13.86 1.78 24.43
N TYR A 85 -13.23 1.87 23.26
CA TYR A 85 -11.80 2.02 23.05
C TYR A 85 -11.54 3.17 22.05
N PRO A 86 -11.60 4.45 22.50
CA PRO A 86 -11.59 5.61 21.60
C PRO A 86 -10.34 5.75 20.71
N ASP A 87 -9.21 5.19 21.14
CA ASP A 87 -7.94 5.23 20.41
C ASP A 87 -7.75 4.02 19.47
N CYS A 88 -8.73 3.10 19.42
CA CYS A 88 -8.70 1.94 18.55
C CYS A 88 -8.72 2.38 17.09
N ILE A 89 -7.83 1.82 16.26
CA ILE A 89 -7.80 2.07 14.82
C ILE A 89 -8.40 0.88 14.07
N THR A 90 -9.37 1.12 13.19
CA THR A 90 -9.90 0.08 12.30
C THR A 90 -9.61 0.36 10.82
N ILE A 91 -9.12 -0.65 10.11
CA ILE A 91 -8.71 -0.57 8.70
C ILE A 91 -9.53 -1.57 7.88
N ALA A 92 -10.16 -1.11 6.81
CA ALA A 92 -10.88 -1.98 5.87
C ALA A 92 -9.99 -2.41 4.69
N GLU A 93 -9.90 -3.72 4.46
CA GLU A 93 -9.41 -4.27 3.20
C GLU A 93 -10.58 -4.34 2.20
N ASP A 94 -10.81 -3.23 1.49
CA ASP A 94 -11.81 -3.11 0.44
C ASP A 94 -11.17 -2.69 -0.90
N VAL A 95 -11.30 -3.54 -1.92
CA VAL A 95 -10.86 -3.23 -3.29
C VAL A 95 -11.93 -2.46 -4.07
N SER A 96 -13.20 -2.50 -3.65
CA SER A 96 -14.30 -1.95 -4.45
C SER A 96 -14.27 -0.43 -4.57
N GLY A 97 -13.91 0.28 -3.50
CA GLY A 97 -14.01 1.73 -3.48
C GLY A 97 -15.27 2.25 -2.80
N MET A 98 -15.96 1.45 -1.98
CA MET A 98 -17.28 1.81 -1.44
C MET A 98 -17.25 3.20 -0.77
N PRO A 99 -18.11 4.15 -1.21
CA PRO A 99 -18.23 5.47 -0.59
C PRO A 99 -18.70 5.38 0.87
N ALA A 100 -18.20 6.27 1.72
CA ALA A 100 -18.55 6.37 3.14
C ALA A 100 -18.17 5.15 3.99
N LEU A 101 -17.31 4.27 3.47
CA LEU A 101 -16.75 3.15 4.22
C LEU A 101 -15.86 3.66 5.37
N CYS A 102 -15.16 4.78 5.17
CA CYS A 102 -14.33 5.37 6.21
C CYS A 102 -14.94 6.64 6.81
N CYS A 103 -16.27 6.77 6.76
CA CYS A 103 -17.01 7.84 7.42
C CYS A 103 -17.60 7.37 8.76
N PRO A 104 -17.78 8.25 9.76
CA PRO A 104 -18.36 7.88 11.04
C PRO A 104 -19.77 7.27 10.94
N VAL A 105 -20.08 6.30 11.80
CA VAL A 105 -21.41 5.65 11.87
C VAL A 105 -22.53 6.66 12.11
N ALA A 106 -22.29 7.68 12.94
CA ALA A 106 -23.26 8.75 13.22
C ALA A 106 -23.62 9.61 11.99
N GLN A 107 -22.78 9.59 10.93
CA GLN A 107 -23.01 10.28 9.66
C GLN A 107 -23.58 9.33 8.59
N GLY A 108 -23.89 8.08 8.94
CA GLY A 108 -24.35 7.06 8.00
C GLY A 108 -23.24 6.31 7.26
N GLY A 109 -21.98 6.46 7.68
CA GLY A 109 -20.88 5.62 7.21
C GLY A 109 -20.76 4.29 7.96
N THR A 110 -19.78 3.46 7.63
CA THR A 110 -19.55 2.18 8.33
C THR A 110 -18.61 2.30 9.53
N GLY A 111 -17.90 3.42 9.67
CA GLY A 111 -17.10 3.76 10.83
C GLY A 111 -15.66 3.28 10.83
N PHE A 112 -15.11 2.81 9.70
CA PHE A 112 -13.67 2.54 9.63
C PHE A 112 -12.86 3.83 9.66
N ASP A 113 -11.64 3.78 10.19
CA ASP A 113 -10.72 4.92 10.13
C ASP A 113 -10.04 5.03 8.78
N TYR A 114 -9.59 3.89 8.26
CA TYR A 114 -8.82 3.84 7.03
C TYR A 114 -9.31 2.72 6.11
N ARG A 115 -9.02 2.89 4.82
CA ARG A 115 -9.05 1.81 3.82
C ARG A 115 -7.67 1.60 3.21
N LEU A 116 -7.44 0.42 2.66
CA LEU A 116 -6.23 0.15 1.89
C LEU A 116 -6.32 0.75 0.47
N ALA A 117 -5.24 1.41 0.00
CA ALA A 117 -5.13 1.93 -1.36
C ALA A 117 -4.67 0.82 -2.34
N MET A 118 -5.52 -0.20 -2.52
CA MET A 118 -5.17 -1.45 -3.21
C MET A 118 -4.81 -1.30 -4.70
N ALA A 119 -5.21 -0.19 -5.34
CA ALA A 119 -4.88 0.08 -6.75
C ALA A 119 -3.42 0.48 -6.99
N VAL A 120 -2.69 0.89 -5.94
CA VAL A 120 -1.30 1.38 -6.08
C VAL A 120 -0.32 0.24 -6.43
N PRO A 121 -0.31 -0.92 -5.72
CA PRO A 121 0.53 -2.06 -6.11
C PRO A 121 0.24 -2.55 -7.53
N ASP A 122 -1.04 -2.70 -7.91
CA ASP A 122 -1.42 -3.15 -9.24
C ASP A 122 -0.84 -2.26 -10.33
N LYS A 123 -0.77 -0.95 -10.06
CA LYS A 123 -0.17 0.01 -10.97
C LYS A 123 1.31 -0.20 -11.17
N TRP A 124 2.05 -0.46 -10.09
CA TRP A 124 3.47 -0.73 -10.20
C TRP A 124 3.75 -2.04 -10.92
N ILE A 125 2.97 -3.08 -10.65
CA ILE A 125 3.08 -4.36 -11.37
C ILE A 125 2.80 -4.15 -12.86
N GLN A 126 1.70 -3.47 -13.20
CA GLN A 126 1.35 -3.16 -14.59
C GLN A 126 2.52 -2.48 -15.31
N ILE A 127 3.04 -1.41 -14.71
CA ILE A 127 4.11 -0.61 -15.30
C ILE A 127 5.40 -1.42 -15.44
N LEU A 128 5.79 -2.19 -14.42
CA LEU A 128 7.04 -2.97 -14.44
C LEU A 128 6.98 -4.20 -15.35
N LYS A 129 5.78 -4.76 -15.55
CA LYS A 129 5.57 -5.96 -16.36
C LYS A 129 5.35 -5.65 -17.84
N GLU A 130 4.63 -4.57 -18.15
CA GLU A 130 4.09 -4.33 -19.49
C GLU A 130 4.79 -3.21 -20.24
N LEU A 131 5.48 -2.30 -19.54
CA LEU A 131 6.03 -1.07 -20.12
C LEU A 131 7.53 -0.97 -19.94
N LYS A 132 8.19 -0.33 -20.92
CA LYS A 132 9.56 0.16 -20.76
C LYS A 132 9.56 1.50 -20.03
N ASP A 133 10.68 1.87 -19.42
CA ASP A 133 10.82 3.10 -18.62
C ASP A 133 10.41 4.37 -19.38
N GLU A 134 10.80 4.46 -20.66
CA GLU A 134 10.46 5.58 -21.54
C GLU A 134 8.96 5.71 -21.81
N ASP A 135 8.22 4.60 -21.71
CA ASP A 135 6.78 4.53 -21.96
C ASP A 135 5.95 4.77 -20.69
N TRP A 136 6.59 4.99 -19.54
CA TRP A 136 5.88 5.30 -18.30
C TRP A 136 5.14 6.62 -18.45
N ASN A 137 3.81 6.56 -18.27
CA ASN A 137 2.94 7.73 -18.29
C ASN A 137 2.89 8.36 -16.89
N ILE A 138 3.51 9.54 -16.77
CA ILE A 138 3.70 10.25 -15.52
C ILE A 138 2.36 10.72 -14.95
N GLY A 139 1.48 11.26 -15.80
CA GLY A 139 0.15 11.69 -15.42
C GLY A 139 -0.69 10.54 -14.87
N ASN A 140 -0.54 9.34 -15.42
CA ASN A 140 -1.25 8.15 -14.97
C ASN A 140 -0.73 7.65 -13.61
N ILE A 141 0.59 7.66 -13.39
CA ILE A 141 1.18 7.38 -12.07
C ILE A 141 0.62 8.32 -11.02
N VAL A 142 0.69 9.63 -11.28
CA VAL A 142 0.16 10.65 -10.37
C VAL A 142 -1.33 10.42 -10.13
N PHE A 143 -2.10 10.20 -11.20
CA PHE A 143 -3.53 9.93 -11.11
C PHE A 143 -3.83 8.75 -10.19
N THR A 144 -3.15 7.61 -10.33
CA THR A 144 -3.37 6.46 -9.45
C THR A 144 -3.09 6.78 -7.99
N LEU A 145 -2.04 7.55 -7.70
CA LEU A 145 -1.66 7.88 -6.32
C LEU A 145 -2.63 8.88 -5.68
N VAL A 146 -3.16 9.84 -6.43
CA VAL A 146 -4.04 10.89 -5.89
C VAL A 146 -5.53 10.61 -6.05
N ASN A 147 -5.93 9.64 -6.88
CA ASN A 147 -7.33 9.32 -7.15
C ASN A 147 -7.96 8.55 -5.98
N ARG A 148 -8.35 9.32 -4.96
CA ARG A 148 -8.96 8.83 -3.72
C ARG A 148 -10.03 9.81 -3.23
N ARG A 149 -10.87 9.36 -2.30
CA ARG A 149 -11.90 10.20 -1.70
C ARG A 149 -11.26 11.04 -0.61
N TYR A 150 -11.09 12.35 -0.83
CA TYR A 150 -10.37 13.23 0.11
C TYR A 150 -10.97 13.34 1.51
N SER A 151 -12.24 12.98 1.68
CA SER A 151 -12.91 12.95 3.00
C SER A 151 -12.71 11.62 3.75
N GLU A 152 -12.00 10.65 3.17
CA GLU A 152 -11.81 9.30 3.71
C GLU A 152 -10.32 8.95 3.66
N LYS A 153 -9.74 8.54 4.80
CA LYS A 153 -8.30 8.30 4.91
C LYS A 153 -7.91 6.97 4.25
N CYS A 154 -6.77 6.94 3.56
CA CYS A 154 -6.24 5.73 2.95
C CYS A 154 -4.83 5.39 3.45
N ILE A 155 -4.55 4.11 3.68
CA ILE A 155 -3.19 3.59 3.86
C ILE A 155 -2.63 3.20 2.49
N ALA A 156 -1.54 3.85 2.09
CA ALA A 156 -0.85 3.56 0.84
C ALA A 156 0.34 2.61 1.06
N TYR A 157 0.60 1.77 0.07
CA TYR A 157 1.73 0.85 0.05
C TYR A 157 2.09 0.53 -1.39
N ALA A 158 3.39 0.37 -1.65
CA ALA A 158 3.88 0.11 -3.01
C ALA A 158 3.74 -1.37 -3.39
N GLU A 159 3.79 -2.27 -2.41
CA GLU A 159 3.61 -3.71 -2.56
C GLU A 159 3.15 -4.31 -1.24
N SER A 160 2.44 -5.43 -1.30
CA SER A 160 1.77 -6.07 -0.18
C SER A 160 2.28 -7.50 0.03
N HIS A 161 1.76 -8.16 1.07
CA HIS A 161 1.91 -9.59 1.24
C HIS A 161 1.42 -10.43 0.05
N ASP A 162 0.42 -9.97 -0.71
CA ASP A 162 -0.12 -10.69 -1.88
C ASP A 162 0.93 -10.79 -2.99
N GLN A 163 1.61 -9.68 -3.29
CA GLN A 163 2.70 -9.64 -4.28
C GLN A 163 3.96 -10.38 -3.80
N ALA A 164 4.09 -10.55 -2.48
CA ALA A 164 5.19 -11.32 -1.93
C ALA A 164 4.95 -12.83 -2.04
N LEU A 165 3.74 -13.32 -2.32
CA LEU A 165 3.45 -14.75 -2.43
C LEU A 165 3.90 -15.36 -3.77
N VAL A 166 4.05 -16.68 -3.78
CA VAL A 166 4.32 -17.44 -5.01
C VAL A 166 3.25 -17.18 -6.06
N GLY A 167 3.68 -16.84 -7.28
CA GLY A 167 2.80 -16.49 -8.39
C GLY A 167 2.88 -15.02 -8.79
N ASP A 168 3.47 -14.18 -7.95
CA ASP A 168 3.89 -12.81 -8.29
C ASP A 168 5.37 -12.58 -7.92
N LYS A 169 5.88 -11.37 -8.13
CA LYS A 169 7.23 -10.94 -7.77
C LYS A 169 7.16 -9.67 -6.91
N THR A 170 8.07 -9.57 -5.94
CA THR A 170 8.30 -8.31 -5.22
C THR A 170 8.78 -7.21 -6.17
N LEU A 171 8.63 -5.93 -5.80
CA LEU A 171 9.14 -4.82 -6.61
C LEU A 171 10.63 -4.96 -6.88
N ALA A 172 11.40 -5.39 -5.87
CA ALA A 172 12.83 -5.65 -6.02
C ALA A 172 13.10 -6.72 -7.09
N PHE A 173 12.34 -7.81 -7.09
CA PHE A 173 12.53 -8.90 -8.02
C PHE A 173 11.98 -8.59 -9.43
N TRP A 174 10.95 -7.75 -9.57
CA TRP A 174 10.54 -7.16 -10.85
C TRP A 174 11.65 -6.28 -11.45
N LEU A 175 12.37 -5.53 -10.61
CA LEU A 175 13.37 -4.57 -11.06
C LEU A 175 14.73 -5.17 -11.38
N MET A 176 15.14 -6.22 -10.65
CA MET A 176 16.52 -6.73 -10.67
C MET A 176 16.62 -8.23 -11.01
N ASP A 177 15.55 -8.99 -10.86
CA ASP A 177 15.44 -10.42 -11.15
C ASP A 177 16.69 -11.23 -10.71
N ALA A 178 17.22 -12.09 -11.59
CA ALA A 178 18.36 -12.96 -11.30
C ALA A 178 19.65 -12.23 -10.93
N GLU A 179 19.83 -10.96 -11.31
CA GLU A 179 21.03 -10.20 -10.93
C GLU A 179 21.11 -9.94 -9.42
N MET A 180 19.97 -10.05 -8.70
CA MET A 180 19.96 -9.94 -7.23
C MET A 180 20.87 -10.98 -6.57
N TYR A 181 20.99 -12.17 -7.15
CA TYR A 181 21.78 -13.26 -6.58
C TYR A 181 23.29 -13.09 -6.80
N SER A 182 23.69 -12.42 -7.89
CA SER A 182 25.09 -12.34 -8.30
C SER A 182 25.73 -10.96 -8.12
N ASN A 183 24.93 -9.89 -8.07
CA ASN A 183 25.39 -8.50 -8.16
C ASN A 183 24.91 -7.61 -7.01
N MET A 184 24.36 -8.18 -5.94
CA MET A 184 24.07 -7.44 -4.70
C MET A 184 25.29 -7.25 -3.79
N SER A 185 26.46 -7.81 -4.12
CA SER A 185 27.70 -7.55 -3.38
C SER A 185 28.29 -6.17 -3.72
N VAL A 186 28.73 -5.43 -2.71
CA VAL A 186 29.47 -4.17 -2.89
C VAL A 186 30.87 -4.38 -3.45
N LEU A 187 31.40 -5.61 -3.39
CA LEU A 187 32.72 -5.98 -3.91
C LEU A 187 32.71 -6.22 -5.43
N ARG A 188 31.53 -6.35 -6.03
CA ARG A 188 31.36 -6.48 -7.47
C ARG A 188 30.98 -5.15 -8.09
N PRO A 189 31.29 -4.92 -9.39
CA PRO A 189 30.81 -3.74 -10.10
C PRO A 189 29.29 -3.57 -9.97
N LEU A 190 28.84 -2.32 -9.86
CA LEU A 190 27.43 -2.00 -9.90
C LEU A 190 26.97 -2.06 -11.35
N THR A 191 26.15 -3.06 -11.69
CA THR A 191 25.60 -3.20 -13.04
C THR A 191 24.49 -2.16 -13.24
N PRO A 192 24.22 -1.73 -14.48
CA PRO A 192 23.12 -0.80 -14.77
C PRO A 192 21.76 -1.32 -14.29
N VAL A 193 21.54 -2.64 -14.30
CA VAL A 193 20.31 -3.27 -13.82
C VAL A 193 20.16 -3.13 -12.31
N ILE A 194 21.20 -3.45 -11.53
CA ILE A 194 21.16 -3.30 -10.06
C ILE A 194 21.11 -1.82 -9.66
N ASP A 195 21.81 -0.94 -10.37
CA ASP A 195 21.71 0.50 -10.11
C ASP A 195 20.28 0.99 -10.32
N ARG A 196 19.71 0.75 -11.51
CA ARG A 196 18.33 1.08 -11.86
C ARG A 196 17.36 0.52 -10.82
N GLY A 197 17.50 -0.75 -10.46
CA GLY A 197 16.61 -1.39 -9.51
C GLY A 197 16.69 -0.78 -8.11
N ILE A 198 17.88 -0.47 -7.61
CA ILE A 198 18.04 0.21 -6.32
C ILE A 198 17.45 1.61 -6.35
N GLN A 199 17.65 2.39 -7.43
CA GLN A 199 17.09 3.74 -7.51
C GLN A 199 15.57 3.72 -7.60
N LEU A 200 15.00 2.92 -8.51
CA LEU A 200 13.55 2.85 -8.70
C LEU A 200 12.85 2.28 -7.47
N HIS A 201 13.40 1.27 -6.80
CA HIS A 201 12.81 0.73 -5.57
C HIS A 201 12.64 1.81 -4.49
N LYS A 202 13.63 2.68 -4.31
CA LYS A 202 13.54 3.84 -3.40
C LYS A 202 12.52 4.86 -3.87
N MET A 203 12.55 5.22 -5.16
CA MET A 203 11.66 6.24 -5.72
C MET A 203 10.19 5.82 -5.68
N LEU A 204 9.87 4.59 -6.07
CA LEU A 204 8.50 4.06 -6.08
C LEU A 204 7.90 4.02 -4.66
N ARG A 205 8.71 3.65 -3.66
CA ARG A 205 8.30 3.70 -2.27
C ARG A 205 8.13 5.13 -1.76
N LEU A 206 9.07 6.02 -2.01
CA LEU A 206 8.97 7.41 -1.54
C LEU A 206 7.78 8.14 -2.17
N ILE A 207 7.54 7.99 -3.48
CA ILE A 207 6.39 8.63 -4.11
C ILE A 207 5.07 8.04 -3.60
N CYS A 208 5.01 6.74 -3.34
CA CYS A 208 3.85 6.11 -2.70
C CYS A 208 3.61 6.66 -1.28
N HIS A 209 4.67 6.75 -0.47
CA HIS A 209 4.62 7.26 0.90
C HIS A 209 4.27 8.75 0.98
N ALA A 210 4.73 9.56 0.02
CA ALA A 210 4.52 11.00 0.03
C ALA A 210 3.22 11.44 -0.65
N LEU A 211 2.74 10.70 -1.65
CA LEU A 211 1.60 11.12 -2.49
C LEU A 211 0.36 10.22 -2.37
N GLY A 212 0.51 8.96 -1.97
CA GLY A 212 -0.57 7.96 -2.07
C GLY A 212 -1.56 7.94 -0.90
N GLY A 213 -1.15 8.39 0.29
CA GLY A 213 -1.82 8.02 1.55
C GLY A 213 -1.92 9.11 2.61
N GLU A 214 -2.81 8.87 3.56
CA GLU A 214 -2.83 9.45 4.92
C GLU A 214 -2.12 8.53 5.92
N GLY A 215 -1.70 7.34 5.49
CA GLY A 215 -0.80 6.45 6.19
C GLY A 215 0.01 5.60 5.22
N TYR A 216 1.03 4.93 5.73
CA TYR A 216 1.91 4.05 4.94
C TYR A 216 1.98 2.65 5.53
N LEU A 217 2.06 1.63 4.67
CA LEU A 217 2.24 0.24 5.04
C LEU A 217 3.42 -0.38 4.28
N ASN A 218 4.16 -1.23 4.96
CA ASN A 218 5.24 -2.03 4.37
C ASN A 218 5.15 -3.47 4.88
N PHE A 219 5.21 -4.43 3.96
CA PHE A 219 5.27 -5.85 4.32
C PHE A 219 6.71 -6.28 4.62
N MET A 220 6.89 -7.09 5.67
CA MET A 220 8.21 -7.47 6.19
C MET A 220 9.16 -7.97 5.09
N GLY A 221 10.37 -7.41 5.04
CA GLY A 221 11.39 -7.72 4.04
C GLY A 221 11.44 -6.73 2.86
N ASN A 222 10.31 -6.14 2.47
CA ASN A 222 10.24 -5.25 1.32
C ASN A 222 10.94 -3.90 1.60
N GLU A 223 11.13 -3.53 2.87
CA GLU A 223 11.87 -2.35 3.28
C GLU A 223 13.35 -2.37 2.83
N PHE A 224 13.92 -3.56 2.63
CA PHE A 224 15.28 -3.73 2.14
C PHE A 224 15.36 -4.40 0.77
N GLY A 225 14.22 -4.57 0.09
CA GLY A 225 14.14 -5.24 -1.21
C GLY A 225 14.51 -6.72 -1.11
N HIS A 226 13.86 -7.45 -0.20
CA HIS A 226 14.06 -8.90 -0.04
C HIS A 226 13.91 -9.61 -1.41
N PRO A 227 14.86 -10.50 -1.77
CA PRO A 227 14.82 -11.22 -3.05
C PRO A 227 13.74 -12.31 -3.03
N GLU A 228 13.60 -13.03 -4.14
CA GLU A 228 12.71 -14.20 -4.26
C GLU A 228 11.23 -13.84 -3.99
N TRP A 229 10.49 -14.79 -3.41
CA TRP A 229 9.10 -14.71 -3.00
C TRP A 229 8.90 -15.55 -1.73
N LEU A 230 7.73 -15.42 -1.11
CA LEU A 230 7.24 -16.19 0.01
C LEU A 230 6.39 -17.35 -0.53
N ASP A 231 6.73 -18.59 -0.19
CA ASP A 231 5.90 -19.77 -0.50
C ASP A 231 5.78 -20.63 0.75
N PHE A 232 4.55 -20.99 1.12
CA PHE A 232 4.29 -21.83 2.26
C PHE A 232 4.42 -23.31 1.88
N PRO A 233 4.80 -24.20 2.82
CA PRO A 233 4.79 -25.65 2.60
C PRO A 233 3.41 -26.11 2.11
N ARG A 234 3.40 -26.78 0.96
CA ARG A 234 2.21 -27.39 0.36
C ARG A 234 2.62 -28.54 -0.55
N GLN A 235 1.65 -29.36 -0.94
CA GLN A 235 1.89 -30.49 -1.83
C GLN A 235 2.61 -30.07 -3.13
N GLY A 236 2.27 -28.90 -3.67
CA GLY A 236 2.86 -28.37 -4.90
C GLY A 236 4.34 -27.95 -4.81
N ASN A 237 4.92 -27.89 -3.61
CA ASN A 237 6.35 -27.61 -3.41
C ASN A 237 7.03 -28.65 -2.50
N ASN A 238 6.45 -29.85 -2.37
CA ASN A 238 6.93 -30.95 -1.54
C ASN A 238 7.11 -30.56 -0.06
N GLU A 239 6.16 -29.80 0.49
CA GLU A 239 6.19 -29.34 1.88
C GLU A 239 7.49 -28.57 2.24
N SER A 240 8.00 -27.81 1.28
CA SER A 240 9.25 -27.06 1.45
C SER A 240 9.05 -25.81 2.29
N PHE A 241 9.94 -25.62 3.27
CA PHE A 241 10.03 -24.39 4.08
C PHE A 241 11.07 -23.40 3.54
N ALA A 242 11.70 -23.70 2.39
CA ALA A 242 12.82 -22.90 1.87
C ALA A 242 12.47 -21.43 1.62
N TYR A 243 11.21 -21.15 1.25
CA TYR A 243 10.70 -19.81 0.98
C TYR A 243 9.74 -19.29 2.06
N ALA A 244 9.44 -20.07 3.10
CA ALA A 244 8.58 -19.67 4.23
C ALA A 244 9.41 -18.98 5.33
N ARG A 245 10.26 -18.02 4.95
CA ARG A 245 11.22 -17.35 5.84
C ARG A 245 11.57 -15.94 5.37
N ARG A 246 12.26 -15.19 6.23
CA ARG A 246 12.89 -13.91 5.89
C ARG A 246 14.39 -13.95 6.10
N GLN A 247 15.13 -13.43 5.12
CA GLN A 247 16.60 -13.40 5.11
C GLN A 247 17.11 -12.06 5.66
N PHE A 248 16.80 -11.75 6.92
CA PHE A 248 17.19 -10.46 7.53
C PHE A 248 18.70 -10.22 7.54
N ASN A 249 19.50 -11.30 7.56
CA ASN A 249 20.94 -11.25 7.41
C ASN A 249 21.43 -10.53 6.15
N LEU A 250 20.61 -10.48 5.08
CA LEU A 250 20.95 -9.75 3.86
C LEU A 250 21.04 -8.23 4.08
N ALA A 251 20.18 -7.68 4.93
CA ALA A 251 20.18 -6.26 5.27
C ALA A 251 21.30 -5.90 6.25
N ASP A 252 21.67 -6.84 7.13
CA ASP A 252 22.71 -6.66 8.14
C ASP A 252 24.14 -6.76 7.57
N ASP A 253 24.35 -7.52 6.50
CA ASP A 253 25.68 -7.70 5.90
C ASP A 253 26.18 -6.44 5.18
N HIS A 254 27.26 -5.85 5.71
CA HIS A 254 27.91 -4.68 5.15
C HIS A 254 28.54 -4.88 3.77
N ASN A 255 28.74 -6.13 3.35
CA ASN A 255 29.23 -6.48 2.01
C ASN A 255 28.11 -6.57 0.97
N LEU A 256 26.84 -6.41 1.37
CA LEU A 256 25.69 -6.44 0.48
C LEU A 256 25.01 -5.07 0.35
N ARG A 257 24.29 -4.89 -0.77
CA ARG A 257 23.62 -3.64 -1.16
C ARG A 257 22.23 -3.47 -0.55
N TYR A 258 21.61 -4.51 0.02
CA TYR A 258 20.30 -4.44 0.68
C TYR A 258 20.26 -3.39 1.81
N ARG A 259 21.39 -3.20 2.51
CA ARG A 259 21.56 -2.16 3.54
C ARG A 259 21.25 -0.75 3.05
N PHE A 260 21.46 -0.47 1.76
CA PHE A 260 21.18 0.85 1.18
C PHE A 260 19.67 1.11 1.06
N LEU A 261 18.90 0.08 0.69
CA LEU A 261 17.44 0.14 0.66
C LEU A 261 16.87 0.25 2.08
N CYS A 262 17.41 -0.54 3.02
CA CYS A 262 17.03 -0.49 4.43
C CYS A 262 17.32 0.89 5.05
N THR A 263 18.50 1.45 4.78
CA THR A 263 18.87 2.81 5.24
C THR A 263 17.93 3.86 4.69
N PHE A 264 17.60 3.79 3.39
CA PHE A 264 16.64 4.70 2.79
C PHE A 264 15.24 4.57 3.41
N ASP A 265 14.78 3.34 3.70
CA ASP A 265 13.50 3.14 4.38
C ASP A 265 13.44 3.79 5.75
N ARG A 266 14.46 3.52 6.57
CA ARG A 266 14.59 4.10 7.89
C ARG A 266 14.56 5.62 7.84
N ASP A 267 15.32 6.22 6.92
CA ASP A 267 15.45 7.66 6.84
C ASP A 267 14.20 8.30 6.20
N MET A 268 13.50 7.62 5.28
CA MET A 268 12.18 8.02 4.77
C MET A 268 11.15 8.11 5.90
N ASN A 269 11.04 7.07 6.73
CA ASN A 269 10.10 7.05 7.86
C ASN A 269 10.44 8.11 8.91
N ARG A 270 11.73 8.31 9.22
CA ARG A 270 12.18 9.38 10.14
C ARG A 270 11.91 10.77 9.60
N LEU A 271 12.00 10.95 8.29
CA LEU A 271 11.70 12.22 7.65
C LEU A 271 10.19 12.50 7.73
N GLU A 272 9.36 11.48 7.59
CA GLU A 272 7.91 11.63 7.79
C GLU A 272 7.59 11.97 9.25
N GLU A 273 8.17 11.28 10.22
CA GLU A 273 8.02 11.63 11.65
C GLU A 273 8.40 13.10 11.94
N LYS A 274 9.43 13.61 11.26
CA LYS A 274 9.88 15.00 11.46
C LYS A 274 8.96 16.04 10.83
N PHE A 275 8.37 15.75 9.68
CA PHE A 275 7.63 16.75 8.87
C PHE A 275 6.12 16.50 8.79
N GLY A 276 5.66 15.31 9.18
CA GLY A 276 4.25 14.92 9.30
C GLY A 276 3.47 14.98 7.99
N TRP A 277 4.05 14.59 6.85
CA TRP A 277 3.38 14.77 5.57
C TRP A 277 2.20 13.82 5.34
N LEU A 278 2.14 12.66 6.02
CA LEU A 278 0.99 11.76 5.89
C LEU A 278 -0.27 12.38 6.53
N ALA A 279 -0.11 13.10 7.63
CA ALA A 279 -1.20 13.82 8.30
C ALA A 279 -1.55 15.16 7.64
N ALA A 280 -0.69 15.68 6.76
CA ALA A 280 -0.95 16.92 6.05
C ALA A 280 -2.04 16.76 4.97
N PRO A 281 -2.69 17.86 4.57
CA PRO A 281 -3.61 17.86 3.44
C PRO A 281 -2.98 17.26 2.17
N PRO A 282 -3.82 16.87 1.19
CA PRO A 282 -3.34 16.34 -0.07
C PRO A 282 -2.30 17.24 -0.75
N ALA A 283 -1.33 16.60 -1.40
CA ALA A 283 -0.25 17.31 -2.07
C ALA A 283 -0.76 18.19 -3.22
N TYR A 284 -0.07 19.29 -3.47
CA TYR A 284 -0.24 20.09 -4.68
C TYR A 284 0.77 19.63 -5.74
N VAL A 285 0.30 18.94 -6.78
CA VAL A 285 1.16 18.46 -7.86
C VAL A 285 1.37 19.55 -8.92
N SER A 286 2.52 20.21 -8.86
CA SER A 286 2.88 21.31 -9.77
C SER A 286 3.34 20.82 -11.15
N THR A 287 3.99 19.65 -11.21
CA THR A 287 4.61 19.14 -12.44
C THR A 287 4.36 17.65 -12.61
N LYS A 288 3.91 17.27 -13.81
CA LYS A 288 3.77 15.90 -14.32
C LYS A 288 4.23 15.84 -15.77
N HIS A 289 5.53 16.02 -15.98
CA HIS A 289 6.11 16.23 -17.30
C HIS A 289 6.41 14.90 -17.99
N GLU A 290 5.71 14.60 -19.08
CA GLU A 290 5.78 13.29 -19.75
C GLU A 290 7.10 13.05 -20.49
N GLU A 291 7.63 14.05 -21.20
CA GLU A 291 8.87 13.89 -21.98
C GLU A 291 10.09 13.84 -21.05
N ASP A 292 10.17 14.79 -20.11
CA ASP A 292 11.25 14.84 -19.14
C ASP A 292 11.19 13.73 -18.08
N LYS A 293 10.04 13.06 -17.92
CA LYS A 293 9.73 12.10 -16.85
C LYS A 293 9.87 12.68 -15.44
N ILE A 294 9.48 13.94 -15.26
CA ILE A 294 9.58 14.67 -13.99
C ILE A 294 8.24 14.76 -13.29
N ILE A 295 8.22 14.41 -12.01
CA ILE A 295 7.12 14.69 -11.09
C ILE A 295 7.63 15.67 -10.03
N ALA A 296 6.91 16.76 -9.82
CA ALA A 296 7.15 17.65 -8.68
C ALA A 296 5.84 17.99 -7.98
N PHE A 297 5.87 17.98 -6.64
CA PHE A 297 4.73 18.34 -5.81
C PHE A 297 5.15 18.84 -4.44
N GLU A 298 4.26 19.59 -3.81
CA GLU A 298 4.44 20.09 -2.45
C GLU A 298 3.49 19.36 -1.49
N ARG A 299 4.02 18.91 -0.35
CA ARG A 299 3.22 18.37 0.77
C ARG A 299 3.92 18.67 2.09
N ALA A 300 3.17 19.20 3.07
CA ALA A 300 3.69 19.57 4.39
C ALA A 300 4.93 20.49 4.36
N ASN A 301 4.91 21.53 3.52
CA ASN A 301 6.03 22.47 3.31
C ASN A 301 7.32 21.81 2.76
N LEU A 302 7.26 20.56 2.32
CA LEU A 302 8.34 19.92 1.58
C LEU A 302 8.05 19.99 0.09
N LEU A 303 9.11 20.21 -0.69
CA LEU A 303 9.09 20.08 -2.14
C LEU A 303 9.68 18.72 -2.52
N PHE A 304 8.89 17.89 -3.16
CA PHE A 304 9.32 16.60 -3.69
C PHE A 304 9.59 16.71 -5.17
N ILE A 305 10.71 16.16 -5.63
CA ILE A 305 11.11 16.13 -7.04
C ILE A 305 11.56 14.71 -7.37
N PHE A 306 10.93 14.10 -8.36
CA PHE A 306 11.26 12.78 -8.88
C PHE A 306 11.63 12.89 -10.35
N ASN A 307 12.80 12.36 -10.70
CA ASN A 307 13.22 12.19 -12.09
C ASN A 307 13.20 10.71 -12.45
N PHE A 308 12.16 10.29 -13.17
CA PHE A 308 12.02 8.92 -13.68
C PHE A 308 12.66 8.72 -15.06
N HIS A 309 13.39 9.70 -15.59
CA HIS A 309 14.06 9.54 -16.88
C HIS A 309 15.22 8.55 -16.75
N ALA A 310 15.22 7.51 -17.58
CA ALA A 310 16.22 6.44 -17.52
C ALA A 310 17.69 6.86 -17.79
N VAL A 311 17.92 8.07 -18.32
CA VAL A 311 19.26 8.50 -18.80
C VAL A 311 19.53 9.99 -18.64
N LYS A 312 18.54 10.88 -18.78
CA LYS A 312 18.76 12.31 -18.74
C LYS A 312 18.85 12.81 -17.30
N SER A 313 19.90 13.58 -17.04
CA SER A 313 20.02 14.46 -15.89
C SER A 313 19.71 15.89 -16.33
N TYR A 314 19.06 16.66 -15.47
CA TYR A 314 18.68 18.03 -15.75
C TYR A 314 19.46 18.98 -14.84
N THR A 315 20.08 19.99 -15.44
CA THR A 315 20.70 21.11 -14.74
C THR A 315 19.80 22.33 -14.90
N ASP A 316 19.71 23.17 -13.88
CA ASP A 316 18.87 24.39 -13.87
C ASP A 316 17.38 24.11 -14.15
N TYR A 317 16.89 22.93 -13.74
CA TYR A 317 15.47 22.56 -13.89
C TYR A 317 14.60 23.44 -12.99
N ARG A 318 13.65 24.16 -13.58
CA ARG A 318 12.81 25.10 -12.86
C ARG A 318 11.63 24.35 -12.24
N VAL A 319 11.46 24.48 -10.94
CA VAL A 319 10.34 23.87 -10.18
C VAL A 319 9.54 24.99 -9.51
N GLY A 320 8.21 24.92 -9.63
CA GLY A 320 7.31 25.85 -8.95
C GLY A 320 7.27 25.56 -7.45
N VAL A 321 7.21 26.61 -6.64
CA VAL A 321 7.04 26.54 -5.19
C VAL A 321 5.99 27.55 -4.75
N GLU A 322 5.28 27.24 -3.68
CA GLU A 322 4.27 28.13 -3.11
C GLU A 322 4.89 29.38 -2.47
N LEU A 323 5.97 29.19 -1.70
CA LEU A 323 6.59 30.25 -0.91
C LEU A 323 7.98 30.64 -1.45
N PRO A 324 8.31 31.93 -1.55
CA PRO A 324 9.65 32.35 -1.89
C PRO A 324 10.59 32.08 -0.71
N GLY A 325 11.81 31.59 -0.98
CA GLY A 325 12.76 31.31 0.10
C GLY A 325 14.02 30.59 -0.34
N LYS A 326 14.76 30.09 0.64
CA LYS A 326 15.90 29.20 0.45
C LYS A 326 15.47 27.78 0.80
N TYR A 327 15.64 26.85 -0.12
CA TYR A 327 15.26 25.45 0.02
C TYR A 327 16.53 24.59 0.14
N PRO A 328 16.88 24.08 1.34
CA PRO A 328 17.90 23.06 1.49
C PRO A 328 17.34 21.68 1.09
N LEU A 329 18.26 20.73 0.82
CA LEU A 329 17.93 19.32 0.62
C LEU A 329 17.50 18.65 1.94
#